data_AF-A0A327JAR1-F1
#
_entry.id   AF-A0A327JAR1-F1
#
_cell.length_a   1.000
_cell.length_b   1.000
_cell.length_c   1.000
_cell.angle_alpha   90.00
_cell.angle_beta   90.00
_cell.angle_gamma   90.00
#
_symmetry.space_group_name_H-M   'P 1'
#
loop_
_entity.id
_entity.type
_entity.pdbx_description
1 polymer ?
#
loop_
_entity_poly.entity_id
_entity_poly.type
_entity_poly.pdbx_seq_one_letter_code
_entity_poly.pdbx_strand_id
1 'polypeptide(L)'
;MPNADNMNEFYFKMNQMPERWFYKSTRLYRDSLILYKNYQRTIDFFIKELDKLKFFKNPDSRRLKELIYDILVEHHRRYLPDFCSYYLLSAFCLENLIKGYIVMHNIDFIGESRLNKKLKEHNLYKLCSNYTDIKLSEDEQILLQKLSDYSIAYGRYPVSATVNKNIPFYLQPNYDVNYTDLCIKCIANPYVSDHKIYLHIYKKINLCIKKYYTEQKQLENSKKTFSDELKFAYSETN
;
A
#
# COMPACT_ATOMS: atom_id res chain seq x y z
N MET A 1 -3.76 -1.67 -40.80
CA MET A 1 -3.57 -1.05 -39.48
C MET A 1 -4.87 -1.20 -38.71
N PRO A 2 -4.88 -1.64 -37.43
CA PRO A 2 -6.12 -1.69 -36.67
C PRO A 2 -6.67 -0.27 -36.51
N ASN A 3 -7.98 -0.11 -36.72
CA ASN A 3 -8.67 1.18 -36.63
C ASN A 3 -8.61 1.72 -35.18
N ALA A 4 -8.62 3.03 -34.97
CA ALA A 4 -8.42 3.65 -33.65
C ALA A 4 -9.43 3.14 -32.59
N ASP A 5 -10.65 2.84 -33.01
CA ASP A 5 -11.71 2.27 -32.14
C ASP A 5 -11.36 0.86 -31.63
N ASN A 6 -10.74 0.03 -32.48
CA ASN A 6 -10.27 -1.30 -32.07
C ASN A 6 -9.12 -1.22 -31.05
N MET A 7 -8.29 -0.16 -31.12
CA MET A 7 -7.22 0.06 -30.16
C MET A 7 -7.75 0.52 -28.80
N ASN A 8 -8.75 1.40 -28.76
CA ASN A 8 -9.38 1.84 -27.53
C ASN A 8 -10.09 0.68 -26.80
N GLU A 9 -10.83 -0.14 -27.55
CA GLU A 9 -11.49 -1.33 -27.00
C GLU A 9 -10.46 -2.35 -26.48
N PHE A 10 -9.36 -2.55 -27.21
CA PHE A 10 -8.25 -3.39 -26.77
C PHE A 10 -7.63 -2.87 -25.47
N TYR A 11 -7.30 -1.57 -25.39
CA TYR A 11 -6.76 -0.97 -24.16
C TYR A 11 -7.73 -1.07 -22.99
N PHE A 12 -9.03 -0.88 -23.25
CA PHE A 12 -10.08 -1.03 -22.24
C PHE A 12 -10.12 -2.44 -21.65
N LYS A 13 -10.18 -3.47 -22.50
CA LYS A 13 -10.15 -4.88 -22.08
C LYS A 13 -8.83 -5.25 -21.39
N MET A 14 -7.70 -4.75 -21.89
CA MET A 14 -6.40 -4.98 -21.28
C MET A 14 -6.31 -4.37 -19.88
N ASN A 15 -6.85 -3.17 -19.67
CA ASN A 15 -6.84 -2.47 -18.37
C ASN A 15 -7.75 -3.13 -17.31
N GLN A 16 -8.64 -4.01 -17.75
CA GLN A 16 -9.48 -4.80 -16.86
C GLN A 16 -8.74 -6.01 -16.27
N MET A 17 -7.74 -6.56 -16.96
CA MET A 17 -7.03 -7.76 -16.51
C MET A 17 -6.37 -7.59 -15.13
N PRO A 18 -6.45 -8.58 -14.21
CA PRO A 18 -5.81 -8.55 -12.88
C PRO A 18 -4.33 -8.12 -12.90
N GLU A 19 -3.59 -8.54 -13.93
CA GLU A 19 -2.18 -8.26 -14.13
C GLU A 19 -1.88 -6.75 -14.19
N ARG A 20 -2.81 -5.94 -14.71
CA ARG A 20 -2.66 -4.48 -14.73
C ARG A 20 -2.73 -3.87 -13.35
N TRP A 21 -3.60 -4.40 -12.48
CA TRP A 21 -3.70 -4.00 -11.09
C TRP A 21 -2.43 -4.39 -10.33
N PHE A 22 -1.92 -5.60 -10.54
CA PHE A 22 -0.66 -6.06 -9.94
C PHE A 22 0.54 -5.25 -10.39
N TYR A 23 0.60 -4.90 -11.69
CA TYR A 23 1.64 -4.04 -12.23
C TYR A 23 1.59 -2.64 -11.61
N LYS A 24 0.39 -2.04 -11.50
CA LYS A 24 0.21 -0.74 -10.86
C LYS A 24 0.61 -0.79 -9.37
N SER A 25 0.19 -1.83 -8.66
CA SER A 25 0.57 -2.07 -7.27
C SER A 25 2.08 -2.15 -7.10
N THR A 26 2.78 -2.90 -7.95
CA THR A 26 4.24 -3.05 -7.89
C THR A 26 4.98 -1.71 -8.03
N ARG A 27 4.50 -0.83 -8.94
CA ARG A 27 5.07 0.52 -9.09
C ARG A 27 4.85 1.38 -7.85
N LEU A 28 3.64 1.38 -7.31
CA LEU A 28 3.29 2.12 -6.10
C LEU A 28 4.06 1.59 -4.88
N TYR A 29 4.24 0.28 -4.77
CA TYR A 29 5.08 -0.36 -3.76
C TYR A 29 6.51 0.20 -3.84
N ARG A 30 7.14 0.11 -5.02
CA ARG A 30 8.49 0.65 -5.24
C ARG A 30 8.57 2.13 -4.84
N ASP A 31 7.63 2.95 -5.29
CA ASP A 31 7.64 4.39 -5.07
C ASP A 31 7.45 4.72 -3.57
N SER A 32 6.57 3.99 -2.87
CA SER A 32 6.42 4.10 -1.41
C SER A 32 7.72 3.75 -0.66
N LEU A 33 8.47 2.72 -1.12
CA LEU A 33 9.74 2.36 -0.51
C LEU A 33 10.83 3.40 -0.72
N ILE A 34 10.83 4.10 -1.86
CA ILE A 34 11.76 5.20 -2.12
C ILE A 34 11.53 6.32 -1.11
N LEU A 35 10.26 6.71 -0.90
CA LEU A 35 9.91 7.73 0.10
C LEU A 35 10.35 7.30 1.51
N TYR A 36 10.02 6.06 1.91
CA TYR A 36 10.42 5.55 3.22
C TYR A 36 11.94 5.52 3.42
N LYS A 37 12.71 5.07 2.42
CA LYS A 37 14.18 5.02 2.50
C LYS A 37 14.79 6.42 2.58
N ASN A 38 14.26 7.37 1.81
CA ASN A 38 14.72 8.76 1.88
C ASN A 38 14.42 9.35 3.26
N TYR A 39 13.24 9.07 3.82
CA TYR A 39 12.91 9.47 5.19
C TYR A 39 13.88 8.87 6.22
N GLN A 40 14.16 7.56 6.15
CA GLN A 40 15.09 6.93 7.07
C GLN A 40 16.47 7.58 7.02
N ARG A 41 16.98 7.89 5.81
CA ARG A 41 18.25 8.60 5.64
C ARG A 41 18.24 9.99 6.29
N THR A 42 17.12 10.70 6.18
CA THR A 42 16.93 12.00 6.83
C THR A 42 16.95 11.87 8.36
N ILE A 43 16.27 10.87 8.93
CA ILE A 43 16.32 10.58 10.37
C ILE A 43 17.76 10.24 10.79
N ASP A 44 18.43 9.36 10.06
CA ASP A 44 19.79 8.92 10.37
C ASP A 44 20.76 10.13 10.38
N PHE A 45 20.57 11.06 9.44
CA PHE A 45 21.29 12.32 9.42
C PHE A 45 21.00 13.16 10.67
N PHE A 46 19.73 13.36 11.03
CA PHE A 46 19.36 14.09 12.24
C PHE A 46 19.96 13.47 13.51
N ILE A 47 19.81 12.16 13.70
CA ILE A 47 20.37 11.45 14.85
C ILE A 47 21.88 11.67 14.93
N LYS A 48 22.58 11.60 13.78
CA LYS A 48 24.03 11.85 13.71
C LYS A 48 24.41 13.27 14.11
N GLU A 49 23.68 14.28 13.64
CA GLU A 49 23.96 15.68 14.02
C GLU A 49 23.67 15.92 15.52
N LEU A 50 22.62 15.32 16.07
CA LEU A 50 22.32 15.41 17.50
C LEU A 50 23.38 14.72 18.37
N ASP A 51 23.89 13.58 17.93
CA ASP A 51 24.96 12.86 18.64
C ASP A 51 26.27 13.66 18.69
N LYS A 52 26.65 14.32 17.58
CA LYS A 52 27.81 15.24 17.55
C LYS A 52 27.70 16.36 18.58
N LEU A 53 26.49 16.83 18.84
CA LEU A 53 26.21 17.87 19.83
C LEU A 53 26.17 17.33 21.27
N LYS A 54 26.45 16.04 21.48
CA LYS A 54 26.33 15.33 22.76
C LYS A 54 24.92 15.47 23.37
N PHE A 55 23.90 15.66 22.53
CA PHE A 55 22.54 15.92 22.97
C PHE A 55 22.03 14.82 23.92
N PHE A 56 22.26 13.56 23.58
CA PHE A 56 21.82 12.42 24.40
C PHE A 56 22.53 12.30 25.76
N LYS A 57 23.64 13.02 25.97
CA LYS A 57 24.40 13.04 27.23
C LYS A 57 24.02 14.23 28.12
N ASN A 58 23.59 15.34 27.54
CA ASN A 58 23.09 16.52 28.24
C ASN A 58 21.96 17.12 27.41
N PRO A 59 20.70 16.68 27.61
CA PRO A 59 19.57 17.14 26.82
C PRO A 59 19.22 18.59 27.19
N ASP A 60 19.89 19.56 26.55
CA ASP A 60 19.45 20.95 26.54
C ASP A 60 18.29 21.09 25.56
N SER A 61 17.08 20.95 26.11
CA SER A 61 15.82 20.99 25.36
C SER A 61 15.60 22.29 24.58
N ARG A 62 16.21 23.41 24.98
CA ARG A 62 16.05 24.70 24.29
C ARG A 62 16.89 24.75 23.02
N ARG A 63 18.16 24.36 23.12
CA ARG A 63 19.09 24.30 21.98
C ARG A 63 18.70 23.24 20.95
N LEU A 64 18.11 22.12 21.39
CA LEU A 64 17.54 21.12 20.49
C LEU A 64 16.36 21.68 19.67
N LYS A 65 15.46 22.42 20.33
CA LYS A 65 14.31 23.04 19.66
C LYS A 65 14.77 24.01 18.59
N GLU A 66 15.73 24.87 18.90
CA GLU A 66 16.29 25.84 17.95
C GLU A 66 16.95 25.11 16.76
N LEU A 67 17.78 24.09 16.99
CA LEU A 67 18.48 23.37 15.91
C LEU A 67 17.54 22.57 14.99
N ILE A 68 16.56 21.89 15.58
CA ILE A 68 15.52 21.17 14.83
C ILE A 68 14.63 22.18 14.08
N TYR A 69 14.25 23.28 14.73
CA TYR A 69 13.45 24.33 14.11
C TYR A 69 14.19 24.96 12.94
N ASP A 70 15.47 25.31 13.07
CA ASP A 70 16.28 25.91 12.01
C ASP A 70 16.42 24.95 10.82
N ILE A 71 16.76 23.67 11.06
CA ILE A 71 16.87 22.68 9.99
C ILE A 71 15.51 22.42 9.32
N LEU A 72 14.41 22.36 10.08
CA LEU A 72 13.10 22.07 9.53
C LEU A 72 12.42 23.29 8.90
N VAL A 73 12.69 24.52 9.34
CA VAL A 73 12.08 25.74 8.81
C VAL A 73 12.88 26.25 7.61
N GLU A 74 14.20 26.38 7.73
CA GLU A 74 15.06 26.85 6.64
C GLU A 74 15.15 25.83 5.49
N HIS A 75 14.91 24.54 5.79
CA HIS A 75 15.03 23.46 4.82
C HIS A 75 13.84 22.47 4.87
N HIS A 76 12.62 22.95 5.14
CA HIS A 76 11.39 22.14 5.20
C HIS A 76 11.22 21.21 3.98
N ARG A 77 11.51 21.71 2.76
CA ARG A 77 11.43 20.91 1.53
C ARG A 77 12.40 19.74 1.47
N ARG A 78 13.47 19.78 2.24
CA ARG A 78 14.56 18.81 2.21
C ARG A 78 14.48 17.80 3.35
N TYR A 79 13.98 18.22 4.51
CA TYR A 79 14.05 17.41 5.73
C TYR A 79 12.71 17.13 6.40
N LEU A 80 11.63 17.85 6.08
CA LEU A 80 10.31 17.49 6.60
C LEU A 80 9.84 16.23 5.87
N PRO A 81 9.55 15.14 6.58
CA PRO A 81 9.12 13.91 5.93
C PRO A 81 7.70 14.05 5.39
N ASP A 82 7.51 13.70 4.13
CA ASP A 82 6.17 13.62 3.55
C ASP A 82 5.50 12.27 3.87
N PHE A 83 5.06 12.15 5.12
CA PHE A 83 4.37 10.96 5.64
C PHE A 83 3.05 10.69 4.93
N CYS A 84 2.35 11.76 4.56
CA CYS A 84 1.06 11.66 3.88
C CYS A 84 1.24 10.97 2.53
N SER A 85 2.24 11.38 1.75
CA SER A 85 2.56 10.73 0.47
C SER A 85 2.98 9.28 0.65
N TYR A 86 3.81 8.95 1.65
CA TYR A 86 4.18 7.55 1.91
C TYR A 86 2.95 6.67 2.20
N TYR A 87 2.08 7.10 3.10
CA TYR A 87 0.87 6.34 3.44
C TYR A 87 -0.13 6.29 2.30
N LEU A 88 -0.28 7.37 1.54
CA LEU A 88 -1.16 7.42 0.37
C LEU A 88 -0.72 6.42 -0.70
N LEU A 89 0.58 6.40 -1.04
CA LEU A 89 1.12 5.45 -2.00
C LEU A 89 1.03 4.00 -1.49
N SER A 90 1.26 3.79 -0.19
CA SER A 90 1.11 2.47 0.45
C SER A 90 -0.34 1.98 0.40
N ALA A 91 -1.30 2.88 0.64
CA ALA A 91 -2.72 2.57 0.57
C ALA A 91 -3.14 2.24 -0.87
N PHE A 92 -2.76 3.04 -1.86
CA PHE A 92 -3.04 2.74 -3.26
C PHE A 92 -2.35 1.47 -3.74
N CYS A 93 -1.13 1.20 -3.26
CA CYS A 93 -0.42 -0.04 -3.54
C CYS A 93 -1.24 -1.26 -3.10
N LEU A 94 -1.67 -1.29 -1.83
CA LEU A 94 -2.46 -2.39 -1.30
C LEU A 94 -3.85 -2.45 -1.94
N GLU A 95 -4.51 -1.32 -2.16
CA GLU A 95 -5.82 -1.28 -2.83
C GLU A 95 -5.76 -1.95 -4.21
N ASN A 96 -4.75 -1.59 -5.02
CA ASN A 96 -4.56 -2.20 -6.33
C ASN A 96 -4.23 -3.70 -6.22
N LEU A 97 -3.39 -4.09 -5.27
CA LEU A 97 -3.04 -5.50 -5.07
C LEU A 97 -4.26 -6.34 -4.71
N ILE A 98 -5.05 -5.88 -3.73
CA ILE A 98 -6.22 -6.57 -3.22
C ILE A 98 -7.31 -6.62 -4.30
N LYS A 99 -7.58 -5.50 -4.98
CA LYS A 99 -8.59 -5.47 -6.05
C LYS A 99 -8.19 -6.32 -7.25
N GLY A 100 -6.91 -6.35 -7.63
CA GLY A 100 -6.41 -7.30 -8.63
C GLY A 100 -6.66 -8.75 -8.20
N TYR A 101 -6.40 -9.07 -6.93
CA TYR A 101 -6.66 -10.39 -6.38
C TYR A 101 -8.16 -10.75 -6.37
N ILE A 102 -9.03 -9.78 -6.11
CA ILE A 102 -10.49 -9.92 -6.21
C ILE A 102 -10.92 -10.24 -7.65
N VAL A 103 -10.45 -9.45 -8.62
CA VAL A 103 -10.77 -9.63 -10.05
C VAL A 103 -10.26 -10.98 -10.55
N MET A 104 -9.09 -11.41 -10.09
CA MET A 104 -8.52 -12.72 -10.43
C MET A 104 -9.43 -13.89 -10.06
N HIS A 105 -10.24 -13.75 -8.99
CA HIS A 105 -11.24 -14.75 -8.59
C HIS A 105 -12.56 -14.64 -9.34
N ASN A 106 -12.89 -13.45 -9.86
CA ASN A 106 -14.11 -13.24 -10.62
C ASN A 106 -13.96 -12.03 -11.58
N ILE A 107 -13.70 -12.34 -12.86
CA ILE A 107 -13.50 -11.34 -13.90
C ILE A 107 -14.79 -10.56 -14.23
N ASP A 108 -15.97 -11.09 -13.91
CA ASP A 108 -17.26 -10.44 -14.19
C ASP A 108 -17.54 -9.23 -13.28
N PHE A 109 -16.65 -8.97 -12.31
CA PHE A 109 -16.74 -7.78 -11.47
C PHE A 109 -16.37 -6.48 -12.19
N ILE A 110 -15.81 -6.58 -13.39
CA ILE A 110 -15.41 -5.46 -14.25
C ILE A 110 -15.99 -5.64 -15.65
N GLY A 111 -16.28 -4.52 -16.32
CA GLY A 111 -16.83 -4.52 -17.66
C GLY A 111 -17.21 -3.12 -18.11
N GLU A 112 -17.67 -3.00 -19.36
CA GLU A 112 -18.20 -1.74 -19.88
C GLU A 112 -19.37 -1.24 -19.02
N SER A 113 -19.26 -0.01 -18.52
CA SER A 113 -20.21 0.61 -17.58
C SER A 113 -20.46 -0.18 -16.28
N ARG A 114 -19.65 -1.22 -15.98
CA ARG A 114 -19.85 -2.12 -14.85
C ARG A 114 -18.59 -2.17 -13.99
N LEU A 115 -18.69 -1.58 -12.80
CA LEU A 115 -17.73 -1.82 -11.71
C LEU A 115 -18.52 -2.31 -10.49
N ASN A 116 -18.28 -3.55 -10.09
CA ASN A 116 -18.95 -4.17 -8.95
C ASN A 116 -18.78 -3.32 -7.69
N LYS A 117 -19.82 -3.24 -6.85
CA LYS A 117 -19.79 -2.50 -5.58
C LYS A 117 -18.62 -2.92 -4.68
N LYS A 118 -18.22 -4.20 -4.70
CA LYS A 118 -17.04 -4.70 -3.98
C LYS A 118 -15.75 -4.00 -4.41
N LEU A 119 -15.58 -3.70 -5.70
CA LEU A 119 -14.41 -2.99 -6.22
C LEU A 119 -14.47 -1.46 -6.00
N LYS A 120 -15.65 -0.92 -5.65
CA LYS A 120 -15.82 0.48 -5.25
C LYS A 120 -15.53 0.71 -3.76
N GLU A 121 -15.34 -0.35 -2.98
CA GLU A 121 -14.90 -0.23 -1.59
C GLU A 121 -13.46 0.30 -1.53
N HIS A 122 -13.21 1.22 -0.60
CA HIS A 122 -11.91 1.84 -0.33
C HIS A 122 -11.34 1.44 1.02
N ASN A 123 -12.16 0.85 1.89
CA ASN A 123 -11.70 0.24 3.13
C ASN A 123 -10.96 -1.06 2.84
N LEU A 124 -9.63 -1.02 2.99
CA LEU A 124 -8.74 -2.12 2.69
C LEU A 124 -8.98 -3.34 3.58
N TYR A 125 -9.34 -3.12 4.86
CA TYR A 125 -9.69 -4.21 5.76
C TYR A 125 -10.95 -4.96 5.26
N LYS A 126 -12.00 -4.23 4.89
CA LYS A 126 -13.23 -4.82 4.32
C LYS A 126 -12.99 -5.51 2.99
N LEU A 127 -12.07 -5.01 2.16
CA LEU A 127 -11.69 -5.69 0.92
C LEU A 127 -11.08 -7.07 1.21
N CYS A 128 -10.19 -7.17 2.21
CA CYS A 128 -9.56 -8.43 2.61
C CYS A 128 -10.50 -9.37 3.39
N SER A 129 -11.36 -8.84 4.27
CA SER A 129 -12.18 -9.65 5.19
C SER A 129 -13.17 -10.59 4.48
N ASN A 130 -13.43 -10.36 3.20
CA ASN A 130 -14.29 -11.21 2.38
C ASN A 130 -13.59 -12.46 1.81
N TYR A 131 -12.29 -12.63 2.06
CA TYR A 131 -11.47 -13.71 1.49
C TYR A 131 -10.79 -14.51 2.61
N THR A 132 -11.12 -15.80 2.69
CA THR A 132 -10.74 -16.67 3.82
C THR A 132 -9.27 -17.09 3.83
N ASP A 133 -8.60 -16.97 2.69
CA ASP A 133 -7.17 -17.27 2.53
C ASP A 133 -6.28 -16.09 2.93
N ILE A 134 -6.84 -14.87 3.02
CA ILE A 134 -6.15 -13.69 3.57
C ILE A 134 -6.43 -13.59 5.07
N LYS A 135 -5.62 -14.29 5.87
CA LYS A 135 -5.70 -14.22 7.34
C LYS A 135 -4.92 -13.02 7.88
N LEU A 136 -5.66 -12.05 8.43
CA LEU A 136 -5.10 -10.81 8.99
C LEU A 136 -4.95 -10.90 10.52
N SER A 137 -3.78 -10.55 11.05
CA SER A 137 -3.58 -10.27 12.48
C SER A 137 -4.24 -8.95 12.88
N GLU A 138 -4.42 -8.72 14.18
CA GLU A 138 -4.99 -7.48 14.70
C GLU A 138 -4.21 -6.24 14.24
N ASP A 139 -2.87 -6.27 14.33
CA ASP A 139 -2.01 -5.18 13.86
C ASP A 139 -2.17 -4.89 12.36
N GLU A 140 -2.33 -5.94 11.54
CA GLU A 140 -2.57 -5.76 10.11
C GLU A 140 -3.93 -5.12 9.85
N GLN A 141 -4.97 -5.50 10.60
CA GLN A 141 -6.30 -4.90 10.49
C GLN A 141 -6.26 -3.41 10.85
N ILE A 142 -5.58 -3.06 11.95
CA ILE A 142 -5.38 -1.68 12.39
C ILE A 142 -4.67 -0.87 11.30
N LEU A 143 -3.58 -1.40 10.73
CA LEU A 143 -2.86 -0.69 9.69
C LEU A 143 -3.70 -0.53 8.40
N LEU A 144 -4.43 -1.56 7.98
CA LEU A 144 -5.30 -1.47 6.81
C LEU A 144 -6.40 -0.43 6.99
N GLN A 145 -6.99 -0.34 8.19
CA GLN A 145 -7.99 0.68 8.50
C GLN A 145 -7.37 2.08 8.44
N LYS A 146 -6.19 2.27 9.07
CA LYS A 146 -5.43 3.51 9.01
C LYS A 146 -5.12 3.94 7.56
N LEU A 147 -4.60 3.03 6.74
CA LEU A 147 -4.31 3.30 5.33
C LEU A 147 -5.55 3.67 4.51
N SER A 148 -6.71 3.08 4.85
CA SER A 148 -8.00 3.43 4.23
C SER A 148 -8.38 4.88 4.51
N ASP A 149 -8.19 5.34 5.74
CA ASP A 149 -8.51 6.72 6.12
C ASP A 149 -7.59 7.73 5.40
N TYR A 150 -6.31 7.36 5.23
CA TYR A 150 -5.36 8.13 4.43
C TYR A 150 -5.74 8.23 2.96
N SER A 151 -6.16 7.12 2.35
CA SER A 151 -6.52 7.12 0.94
C SER A 151 -7.79 7.91 0.64
N ILE A 152 -8.69 8.07 1.62
CA ILE A 152 -9.95 8.80 1.47
C ILE A 152 -9.78 10.30 1.77
N ALA A 153 -9.12 10.64 2.88
CA ALA A 153 -9.07 12.01 3.37
C ALA A 153 -7.63 12.48 3.64
N TYR A 154 -6.99 11.93 4.67
CA TYR A 154 -5.80 12.53 5.28
C TYR A 154 -4.58 12.63 4.35
N GLY A 155 -4.46 11.75 3.36
CA GLY A 155 -3.38 11.82 2.37
C GLY A 155 -3.65 12.78 1.22
N ARG A 156 -4.90 13.22 1.02
CA ARG A 156 -5.32 14.02 -0.15
C ARG A 156 -5.62 15.47 0.18
N TYR A 157 -6.17 15.72 1.35
CA TYR A 157 -6.65 17.04 1.73
C TYR A 157 -5.94 17.53 2.99
N PRO A 158 -5.47 18.79 3.03
CA PRO A 158 -4.85 19.36 4.22
C PRO A 158 -5.85 19.54 5.37
N VAL A 159 -7.15 19.52 5.08
CA VAL A 159 -8.23 19.64 6.04
C VAL A 159 -9.13 18.41 5.93
N SER A 160 -9.29 17.68 7.03
CA SER A 160 -10.27 16.60 7.10
C SER A 160 -11.65 17.15 7.47
N ALA A 161 -12.69 16.71 6.76
CA ALA A 161 -14.08 17.02 7.10
C ALA A 161 -14.56 16.32 8.39
N THR A 162 -13.84 15.30 8.84
CA THR A 162 -14.21 14.48 10.01
C THR A 162 -12.99 14.18 10.89
N VAL A 163 -13.14 14.32 12.21
CA VAL A 163 -12.10 13.91 13.17
C VAL A 163 -12.21 12.41 13.42
N ASN A 164 -11.27 11.63 12.88
CA ASN A 164 -11.15 10.22 13.23
C ASN A 164 -10.29 10.05 14.49
N LYS A 165 -10.93 9.77 15.63
CA LYS A 165 -10.28 9.60 16.94
C LYS A 165 -9.37 8.36 17.03
N ASN A 166 -9.46 7.43 16.09
CA ASN A 166 -8.65 6.20 16.07
C ASN A 166 -7.31 6.38 15.36
N ILE A 167 -7.07 7.53 14.73
CA ILE A 167 -5.79 7.82 14.09
C ILE A 167 -4.89 8.48 15.13
N PRO A 168 -3.67 7.96 15.36
CA PRO A 168 -2.73 8.52 16.31
C PRO A 168 -2.55 10.03 16.10
N PHE A 169 -2.56 10.79 17.19
CA PHE A 169 -2.56 12.25 17.21
C PHE A 169 -1.46 12.91 16.34
N TYR A 170 -0.30 12.26 16.17
CA TYR A 170 0.81 12.75 15.34
C TYR A 170 0.54 12.71 13.82
N LEU A 171 -0.66 12.26 13.41
CA LEU A 171 -1.09 12.14 12.02
C LEU A 171 -2.32 12.98 11.69
N GLN A 172 -2.81 13.76 12.66
CA GLN A 172 -3.92 14.67 12.42
C GLN A 172 -3.34 16.01 11.93
N PRO A 173 -3.74 16.51 10.74
CA PRO A 173 -3.14 17.70 10.13
C PRO A 173 -3.53 19.01 10.83
N ASN A 174 -4.36 18.97 11.87
CA ASN A 174 -4.80 20.13 12.62
C ASN A 174 -4.66 19.91 14.13
N TYR A 175 -4.23 20.97 14.81
CA TYR A 175 -4.23 21.25 16.26
C TYR A 175 -2.93 21.02 17.04
N ASP A 176 -2.37 22.15 17.51
CA ASP A 176 -1.68 22.37 18.81
C ASP A 176 -0.76 21.27 19.34
N VAL A 177 -0.10 20.53 18.47
CA VAL A 177 1.03 19.70 18.89
C VAL A 177 2.17 20.65 19.20
N ASN A 178 2.70 20.59 20.43
CA ASN A 178 3.99 21.21 20.73
C ASN A 178 4.97 20.75 19.65
N TYR A 179 5.42 21.70 18.82
CA TYR A 179 6.22 21.43 17.62
C TYR A 179 7.46 20.57 17.95
N THR A 180 7.97 20.69 19.18
CA THR A 180 9.03 19.85 19.72
C THR A 180 8.66 18.37 19.79
N ASP A 181 7.45 18.03 20.27
CA ASP A 181 7.00 16.65 20.41
C ASP A 181 6.78 16.00 19.05
N LEU A 182 6.32 16.78 18.05
CA LEU A 182 6.24 16.32 16.67
C LEU A 182 7.62 15.94 16.15
N CYS A 183 8.61 16.80 16.36
CA CYS A 183 9.97 16.56 15.90
C CYS A 183 10.64 15.38 16.61
N ILE A 184 10.47 15.25 17.93
CA ILE A 184 10.96 14.09 18.70
C ILE A 184 10.32 12.81 18.18
N LYS A 185 9.00 12.82 17.93
CA LYS A 185 8.31 11.68 17.34
C LYS A 185 8.83 11.36 15.95
N CYS A 186 9.07 12.35 15.08
CA CYS A 186 9.68 12.12 13.76
C CYS A 186 11.06 11.44 13.88
N ILE A 187 11.92 11.90 14.80
CA ILE A 187 13.23 11.28 15.04
C ILE A 187 13.09 9.85 15.57
N ALA A 188 12.08 9.59 16.42
CA ALA A 188 11.81 8.26 16.95
C ALA A 188 11.32 7.24 15.92
N ASN A 189 11.10 7.64 14.65
CA ASN A 189 10.53 6.82 13.59
C ASN A 189 9.31 6.01 14.04
N PRO A 190 8.18 6.67 14.33
CA PRO A 190 7.00 6.04 14.93
C PRO A 190 6.31 5.10 13.92
N TYR A 191 6.80 5.04 12.69
CA TYR A 191 6.24 4.30 11.57
C TYR A 191 7.04 3.03 11.24
N VAL A 192 8.13 2.75 11.97
CA VAL A 192 8.94 1.56 11.70
C VAL A 192 8.12 0.28 11.89
N SER A 193 7.18 0.28 12.83
CA SER A 193 6.20 -0.80 13.05
C SER A 193 5.25 -0.92 11.86
N ASP A 194 4.58 0.17 11.50
CA ASP A 194 3.66 0.23 10.37
C ASP A 194 4.32 -0.19 9.07
N HIS A 195 5.57 0.22 8.83
CA HIS A 195 6.33 -0.17 7.66
C HIS A 195 6.56 -1.69 7.64
N LYS A 196 6.98 -2.29 8.76
CA LYS A 196 7.16 -3.75 8.83
C LYS A 196 5.84 -4.49 8.57
N ILE A 197 4.74 -4.02 9.14
CA ILE A 197 3.41 -4.61 8.95
C ILE A 197 2.97 -4.45 7.48
N TYR A 198 3.16 -3.27 6.87
CA TYR A 198 2.90 -3.02 5.45
C TYR A 198 3.65 -4.00 4.54
N LEU A 199 4.96 -4.17 4.76
CA LEU A 199 5.78 -5.13 4.02
C LEU A 199 5.26 -6.57 4.20
N HIS A 200 4.81 -6.91 5.40
CA HIS A 200 4.26 -8.23 5.69
C HIS A 200 2.94 -8.47 4.95
N ILE A 201 2.01 -7.52 4.99
CA ILE A 201 0.72 -7.59 4.26
C ILE A 201 0.98 -7.73 2.76
N TYR A 202 1.85 -6.89 2.19
CA TYR A 202 2.17 -6.92 0.76
C TYR A 202 2.71 -8.30 0.34
N LYS A 203 3.64 -8.87 1.12
CA LYS A 203 4.18 -10.21 0.88
C LYS A 203 3.10 -11.29 1.01
N LYS A 204 2.27 -11.22 2.05
CA LYS A 204 1.21 -12.17 2.33
C LYS A 204 0.22 -12.27 1.17
N ILE A 205 -0.27 -11.14 0.67
CA ILE A 205 -1.21 -11.12 -0.46
C ILE A 205 -0.54 -11.64 -1.75
N ASN A 206 0.73 -11.29 -2.00
CA ASN A 206 1.48 -11.85 -3.13
C ASN A 206 1.67 -13.36 -3.06
N LEU A 207 1.78 -13.95 -1.86
CA LEU A 207 1.80 -15.40 -1.68
C LEU A 207 0.46 -16.02 -2.04
N CYS A 208 -0.66 -15.40 -1.65
CA CYS A 208 -2.00 -15.84 -2.07
C CYS A 208 -2.16 -15.80 -3.59
N ILE A 209 -1.72 -14.71 -4.24
CA ILE A 209 -1.74 -14.57 -5.71
C ILE A 209 -0.91 -15.69 -6.37
N LYS A 210 0.33 -15.91 -5.90
CA LYS A 210 1.19 -16.97 -6.45
C LYS A 210 0.55 -18.35 -6.31
N LYS A 211 0.00 -18.65 -5.13
CA LYS A 211 -0.67 -19.92 -4.85
C LYS A 211 -1.83 -20.14 -5.83
N TYR A 212 -2.67 -19.13 -6.03
CA TYR A 212 -3.79 -19.21 -6.97
C TYR A 212 -3.34 -19.53 -8.39
N TYR A 213 -2.35 -18.81 -8.93
CA TYR A 213 -1.83 -19.11 -10.28
C TYR A 213 -1.21 -20.51 -10.40
N THR A 214 -0.53 -20.99 -9.36
CA THR A 214 -0.01 -22.36 -9.34
C THR A 214 -1.14 -23.39 -9.38
N GLU A 215 -2.20 -23.21 -8.60
CA GLU A 215 -3.37 -24.10 -8.57
C GLU A 215 -4.12 -24.10 -9.91
N GLN A 216 -4.34 -22.91 -10.52
CA GLN A 216 -4.97 -22.82 -11.84
C GLN A 216 -4.17 -23.54 -12.93
N LYS A 217 -2.84 -23.38 -12.91
CA LYS A 217 -1.97 -24.08 -13.87
C LYS A 217 -2.01 -25.60 -13.68
N GLN A 218 -2.09 -26.09 -12.44
CA GLN A 218 -2.25 -27.52 -12.16
C GLN A 218 -3.61 -28.04 -12.66
N LEU A 219 -4.68 -27.28 -12.45
CA LEU A 219 -6.02 -27.60 -12.97
C LEU A 219 -6.04 -27.66 -14.50
N GLU A 220 -5.45 -26.69 -15.20
CA GLU A 220 -5.35 -26.69 -16.66
C GLU A 220 -4.57 -27.91 -17.19
N ASN A 221 -3.44 -28.23 -16.56
CA ASN A 221 -2.65 -29.41 -16.92
C ASN A 221 -3.45 -30.70 -16.70
N SER A 222 -4.16 -30.83 -15.58
CA SER A 222 -4.99 -32.02 -15.28
C SER A 222 -6.14 -32.20 -16.28
N LYS A 223 -6.79 -31.10 -16.70
CA LYS A 223 -7.85 -31.14 -17.73
C LYS A 223 -7.30 -31.55 -19.09
N LYS A 224 -6.09 -31.10 -19.43
CA LYS A 224 -5.42 -31.49 -20.66
C LYS A 224 -5.10 -32.98 -20.66
N THR A 225 -4.50 -33.50 -19.58
CA THR A 225 -4.22 -34.93 -19.41
C THR A 225 -5.49 -35.78 -19.51
N PHE A 226 -6.57 -35.40 -18.82
CA PHE A 226 -7.84 -36.11 -18.90
C PHE A 226 -8.46 -36.08 -20.31
N SER A 227 -8.38 -34.94 -21.01
CA SER A 227 -8.83 -34.85 -22.41
C SER A 227 -7.99 -35.72 -23.35
N ASP A 228 -6.70 -35.87 -23.09
CA ASP A 228 -5.80 -36.67 -23.91
C ASP A 228 -6.00 -38.17 -23.64
N GLU A 229 -6.25 -38.56 -22.38
CA GLU A 229 -6.65 -39.92 -21.98
C GLU A 229 -7.99 -40.34 -22.58
N LEU A 230 -8.99 -39.45 -22.60
CA LEU A 230 -10.27 -39.72 -23.27
C LEU A 230 -10.08 -39.91 -24.78
N LYS A 231 -9.29 -39.05 -25.44
CA LYS A 231 -9.00 -39.21 -26.88
C LYS A 231 -8.28 -40.52 -27.18
N PHE A 232 -7.35 -40.92 -26.32
CA PHE A 232 -6.64 -42.19 -26.43
C PHE A 232 -7.61 -43.37 -26.28
N ALA A 233 -8.46 -43.38 -25.26
CA ALA A 233 -9.45 -44.43 -25.03
C ALA A 233 -10.45 -44.59 -26.19
N TYR A 234 -10.89 -43.48 -26.82
CA TYR A 234 -11.78 -43.54 -27.99
C TYR A 234 -11.07 -43.93 -29.30
N SER A 235 -9.74 -43.88 -29.34
CA SER A 235 -8.96 -44.32 -30.51
C SER A 235 -8.63 -45.81 -30.52
N GLU A 236 -8.71 -46.49 -29.36
CA GLU A 236 -8.51 -47.94 -29.25
C GLU A 236 -9.81 -48.75 -29.44
N THR A 237 -10.97 -48.08 -29.49
CA THR A 237 -12.31 -48.71 -29.65
C THR A 237 -12.88 -48.61 -31.07
N ASN A 238 -12.12 -48.10 -32.05
CA ASN A 238 -12.45 -48.06 -33.48
C ASN A 238 -11.38 -48.79 -34.29
#